data_AF-A0A929KDP6-F1
#
_entry.id   AF-A0A929KDP6-F1
#
_cell.length_a   1.000
_cell.length_b   1.000
_cell.length_c   1.000
_cell.angle_alpha   90.00
_cell.angle_beta   90.00
_cell.angle_gamma   90.00
#
_symmetry.space_group_name_H-M   'P 1'
#
loop_
_entity.id
_entity.type
_entity.pdbx_description
1 polymer ?
#
loop_
_entity_poly.entity_id
_entity_poly.type
_entity_poly.pdbx_seq_one_letter_code
_entity_poly.pdbx_strand_id
1 'polypeptide(L)'
;MEELVGELVIVNPQLPFDPANQQGMIGTIILADLKMDEITVNFGNNHTGVYAADALLTLQSKHEVYQQVLLGTQTLDQEDYKTMHRVNMFQDINTRESIAKAYDLLAENHAVLKLATISLLERIDLSRGTDQGLDRGSSRRR
;
A
#
# COMPACT_ATOMS: atom_id res chain seq x y z
N MET A 1 -15.37 -4.77 6.43
CA MET A 1 -14.44 -5.93 6.47
C MET A 1 -14.14 -6.45 5.06
N GLU A 2 -15.05 -6.29 4.10
CA GLU A 2 -14.86 -6.63 2.66
C GLU A 2 -13.97 -5.65 1.87
N GLU A 3 -13.62 -4.49 2.45
CA GLU A 3 -12.99 -3.38 1.73
C GLU A 3 -11.54 -3.67 1.29
N LEU A 4 -10.84 -4.59 1.96
CA LEU A 4 -9.45 -4.94 1.66
C LEU A 4 -9.30 -6.05 0.61
N VAL A 5 -10.36 -6.82 0.35
CA VAL A 5 -10.29 -7.99 -0.53
C VAL A 5 -10.22 -7.54 -1.99
N GLY A 6 -9.29 -8.11 -2.75
CA GLY A 6 -9.03 -7.75 -4.14
C GLY A 6 -7.96 -6.66 -4.31
N GLU A 7 -7.46 -6.10 -3.21
CA GLU A 7 -6.39 -5.11 -3.25
C GLU A 7 -5.01 -5.73 -3.48
N LEU A 8 -4.16 -4.97 -4.16
CA LEU A 8 -2.76 -5.32 -4.39
C LEU A 8 -1.90 -4.85 -3.21
N VAL A 9 -0.94 -5.68 -2.82
CA VAL A 9 0.05 -5.40 -1.76
C VAL A 9 1.41 -5.97 -2.15
N ILE A 10 2.48 -5.40 -1.58
CA ILE A 10 3.83 -5.98 -1.61
C ILE A 10 4.13 -6.56 -0.23
N VAL A 11 4.66 -7.78 -0.17
CA VAL A 11 5.25 -8.28 1.08
C VAL A 11 6.52 -7.49 1.36
N ASN A 12 6.65 -6.93 2.57
CA ASN A 12 7.79 -6.10 2.91
C ASN A 12 9.12 -6.82 2.61
N PRO A 13 9.99 -6.30 1.71
CA PRO A 13 11.25 -6.95 1.37
C PRO A 13 12.21 -7.09 2.56
N GLN A 14 12.02 -6.27 3.59
CA GLN A 14 12.85 -6.25 4.79
C GLN A 14 12.22 -7.03 5.97
N LEU A 15 11.19 -7.84 5.70
CA LEU A 15 10.52 -8.62 6.73
C LEU A 15 11.51 -9.59 7.41
N PRO A 16 11.67 -9.56 8.74
CA PRO A 16 12.69 -10.37 9.42
C PRO A 16 12.40 -11.87 9.37
N PHE A 17 11.13 -12.25 9.32
CA PHE A 17 10.68 -13.63 9.20
C PHE A 17 9.51 -13.68 8.22
N ASP A 18 9.70 -14.39 7.10
CA ASP A 18 8.70 -14.54 6.06
C ASP A 18 8.16 -15.98 6.03
N PRO A 19 6.90 -16.21 6.44
CA PRO A 19 6.33 -17.55 6.52
C PRO A 19 6.15 -18.23 5.17
N ALA A 20 6.03 -17.49 4.06
CA ALA A 20 5.80 -18.05 2.72
C ALA A 20 6.94 -17.77 1.71
N ASN A 21 8.04 -17.14 2.16
CA ASN A 21 9.19 -16.77 1.33
C ASN A 21 8.79 -15.97 0.07
N GLN A 22 7.93 -14.97 0.24
CA GLN A 22 7.44 -14.07 -0.79
C GLN A 22 7.87 -12.59 -0.56
N GLN A 23 8.92 -12.32 0.22
CA GLN A 23 9.52 -10.98 0.39
C GLN A 23 9.67 -10.25 -0.95
N GLY A 24 9.17 -9.01 -1.01
CA GLY A 24 9.19 -8.17 -2.20
C GLY A 24 8.23 -8.59 -3.32
N MET A 25 7.51 -9.69 -3.16
CA MET A 25 6.53 -10.14 -4.16
C MET A 25 5.22 -9.38 -4.02
N ILE A 26 4.61 -9.13 -5.17
CA ILE A 26 3.30 -8.50 -5.28
C ILE A 26 2.23 -9.59 -5.21
N GLY A 27 1.20 -9.38 -4.40
CA GLY A 27 0.08 -10.29 -4.25
C GLY A 27 -1.24 -9.56 -4.13
N THR A 28 -2.33 -10.33 -4.18
CA THR A 28 -3.70 -9.82 -3.99
C THR A 28 -4.27 -10.34 -2.68
N ILE A 29 -4.85 -9.47 -1.86
CA ILE A 29 -5.55 -9.87 -0.64
C ILE A 29 -6.80 -10.66 -1.03
N ILE A 30 -6.93 -11.89 -0.53
CA ILE A 30 -8.10 -12.75 -0.76
C ILE A 30 -8.95 -12.95 0.50
N LEU A 31 -8.36 -12.72 1.68
CA LEU A 31 -9.05 -12.77 2.97
C LEU A 31 -8.33 -11.83 3.95
N ALA A 32 -9.08 -11.17 4.82
CA ALA A 32 -8.54 -10.31 5.87
C ALA A 32 -9.32 -10.51 7.19
N ASP A 33 -8.70 -11.13 8.18
CA ASP A 33 -9.17 -11.16 9.56
C ASP A 33 -8.39 -10.16 10.41
N LEU A 34 -8.91 -8.94 10.49
CA LEU A 34 -8.32 -7.86 11.27
C LEU A 34 -8.39 -8.05 12.79
N LYS A 35 -9.15 -9.04 13.29
CA LYS A 35 -9.19 -9.34 14.73
C LYS A 35 -8.02 -10.21 15.14
N MET A 36 -7.62 -11.12 14.28
CA MET A 36 -6.47 -12.01 14.47
C MET A 36 -5.18 -11.45 13.86
N ASP A 37 -5.26 -10.33 13.13
CA ASP A 37 -4.16 -9.77 12.34
C ASP A 37 -3.63 -10.78 11.29
N GLU A 38 -4.58 -11.46 10.62
CA GLU A 38 -4.29 -12.47 9.61
C GLU A 38 -4.80 -11.99 8.25
N ILE A 39 -3.88 -11.60 7.37
CA ILE A 39 -4.16 -11.20 5.99
C ILE A 39 -3.66 -12.31 5.07
N THR A 40 -4.59 -12.95 4.35
CA THR A 40 -4.24 -13.96 3.35
C THR A 40 -4.03 -13.30 1.99
N VAL A 41 -2.83 -13.46 1.46
CA VAL A 41 -2.40 -12.92 0.18
C VAL A 41 -2.19 -14.06 -0.82
N ASN A 42 -2.74 -13.91 -2.02
CA ASN A 42 -2.55 -14.81 -3.15
C ASN A 42 -1.51 -14.23 -4.12
N PHE A 43 -0.50 -15.03 -4.44
CA PHE A 43 0.59 -14.68 -5.35
C PHE A 43 0.43 -15.32 -6.75
N GLY A 44 -0.69 -16.03 -6.97
CA GLY A 44 -0.96 -16.78 -8.20
C GLY A 44 -0.64 -18.27 -8.07
N ASN A 45 -1.15 -19.08 -9.01
CA ASN A 45 -0.96 -20.53 -9.05
C ASN A 45 -1.26 -21.27 -7.72
N ASN A 46 -2.31 -20.84 -7.01
CA ASN A 46 -2.69 -21.33 -5.67
C ASN A 46 -1.61 -21.14 -4.58
N HIS A 47 -0.58 -20.34 -4.82
CA HIS A 47 0.39 -19.97 -3.80
C HIS A 47 -0.21 -18.85 -2.94
N THR A 48 -0.43 -19.15 -1.67
CA THR A 48 -0.93 -18.19 -0.69
C THR A 48 0.01 -18.08 0.51
N GLY A 49 0.02 -16.91 1.14
CA GLY A 49 0.73 -16.65 2.39
C GLY A 49 -0.16 -15.89 3.35
N VAL A 50 0.03 -16.12 4.65
CA VAL A 50 -0.68 -15.40 5.72
C VAL A 50 0.31 -14.47 6.39
N TYR A 51 -0.06 -13.19 6.46
CA TYR A 51 0.79 -12.11 6.94
C TYR A 51 0.03 -11.22 7.93
N ALA A 52 0.76 -10.63 8.86
CA ALA A 52 0.27 -9.51 9.66
C ALA A 52 0.10 -8.24 8.79
N ALA A 53 -0.75 -7.31 9.21
CA ALA A 53 -0.99 -6.08 8.45
C ALA A 53 0.24 -5.16 8.38
N ASP A 54 1.17 -5.23 9.35
CA ASP A 54 2.41 -4.44 9.33
C ASP A 54 3.48 -5.02 8.38
N ALA A 55 3.38 -6.31 8.07
CA ALA A 55 4.25 -7.03 7.15
C ALA A 55 3.96 -6.75 5.67
N LEU A 56 2.81 -6.14 5.37
CA LEU A 56 2.36 -5.82 4.03
C LEU A 56 2.47 -4.33 3.75
N LEU A 57 2.96 -4.00 2.56
CA LEU A 57 3.09 -2.65 2.06
C LEU A 57 2.01 -2.37 1.02
N THR A 58 1.45 -1.17 1.10
CA THR A 58 0.46 -0.65 0.17
C THR A 58 0.84 0.73 -0.31
N LEU A 59 0.40 1.10 -1.51
CA LEU A 59 0.60 2.43 -2.05
C LEU A 59 0.01 3.49 -1.11
N GLN A 60 0.82 4.52 -0.85
CA GLN A 60 0.32 5.77 -0.28
C GLN A 60 -0.69 6.42 -1.21
N SER A 61 -1.46 7.36 -0.66
CA SER A 61 -2.41 8.13 -1.46
C SER A 61 -1.67 8.93 -2.55
N LYS A 62 -2.33 9.15 -3.69
CA LYS A 62 -1.78 9.95 -4.79
C LYS A 62 -1.26 11.31 -4.33
N HIS A 63 -1.97 11.95 -3.40
CA HIS A 63 -1.57 13.23 -2.85
C HIS A 63 -0.24 13.12 -2.10
N GLU A 64 -0.07 12.12 -1.24
CA GLU A 64 1.17 11.91 -0.50
C GLU A 64 2.33 11.56 -1.44
N VAL A 65 2.13 10.64 -2.39
CA VAL A 65 3.16 10.31 -3.39
C VAL A 65 3.58 11.55 -4.17
N TYR A 66 2.63 12.41 -4.55
CA TYR A 66 2.92 13.67 -5.23
C TYR A 66 3.72 14.64 -4.35
N GLN A 67 3.36 14.77 -3.06
CA GLN A 67 4.14 15.58 -2.12
C GLN A 67 5.57 15.04 -1.97
N GLN A 68 5.75 13.71 -1.92
CA GLN A 68 7.08 13.09 -1.89
C GLN A 68 7.88 13.36 -3.16
N VAL A 69 7.24 13.39 -4.33
CA VAL A 69 7.89 13.81 -5.59
C VAL A 69 8.38 15.26 -5.51
N LEU A 70 7.56 16.17 -4.99
CA LEU A 70 7.92 17.59 -4.87
C LEU A 70 9.07 17.81 -3.88
N LEU A 71 9.00 17.15 -2.71
CA LEU A 71 9.98 17.28 -1.64
C LEU A 71 11.28 16.51 -1.92
N GLY A 72 11.19 15.38 -2.63
CA GLY A 72 12.30 14.48 -2.93
C GLY A 72 13.29 15.01 -3.97
N THR A 73 13.05 16.19 -4.57
CA THR A 73 13.95 16.83 -5.54
C THR A 73 15.38 17.10 -5.00
N GLN A 74 15.58 17.04 -3.69
CA GLN A 74 16.91 17.21 -3.06
C GLN A 74 17.58 15.90 -2.63
N THR A 75 16.85 14.78 -2.57
CA THR A 75 17.35 13.51 -1.99
C THR A 75 17.26 12.31 -2.93
N LEU A 76 16.41 12.39 -3.95
CA LEU A 76 16.28 11.36 -4.98
C LEU A 76 17.25 11.61 -6.12
N ASP A 77 17.82 10.54 -6.67
CA ASP A 77 18.52 10.65 -7.94
C ASP A 77 17.52 10.85 -9.11
N GLN A 78 18.07 11.07 -10.30
CA GLN A 78 17.24 11.34 -11.48
C GLN A 78 16.37 10.13 -11.87
N GLU A 79 16.81 8.91 -11.59
CA GLU A 79 16.11 7.68 -11.95
C GLU A 79 14.95 7.41 -10.97
N ASP A 80 15.21 7.56 -9.68
CA ASP A 80 14.22 7.46 -8.60
C ASP A 80 13.10 8.49 -8.78
N TYR A 81 13.46 9.74 -9.11
CA TYR A 81 12.48 10.78 -9.38
C TYR A 81 11.56 10.43 -10.56
N LYS A 82 12.14 9.93 -11.67
CA LYS A 82 11.35 9.49 -12.84
C LYS A 82 10.43 8.34 -12.48
N THR A 83 10.90 7.41 -11.66
CA THR A 83 10.11 6.26 -11.20
C THR A 83 8.94 6.72 -10.32
N MET A 84 9.19 7.58 -9.32
CA MET A 84 8.13 8.17 -8.49
C MET A 84 7.08 8.91 -9.33
N HIS A 85 7.52 9.69 -10.32
CA HIS A 85 6.60 10.39 -11.23
C HIS A 85 5.74 9.41 -12.06
N ARG A 86 6.32 8.30 -12.55
CA ARG A 86 5.58 7.26 -13.27
C ARG A 86 4.56 6.56 -12.38
N VAL A 87 4.94 6.25 -11.14
CA VAL A 87 4.02 5.69 -10.13
C VAL A 87 2.84 6.63 -9.92
N ASN A 88 3.09 7.93 -9.78
CA ASN A 88 2.02 8.93 -9.66
C ASN A 88 1.09 8.96 -10.89
N MET A 89 1.65 8.91 -12.10
CA MET A 89 0.87 8.85 -13.33
C MET A 89 -0.01 7.60 -13.41
N PHE A 90 0.50 6.44 -13.00
CA PHE A 90 -0.30 5.22 -12.98
C PHE A 90 -1.43 5.27 -11.94
N GLN A 91 -1.19 5.87 -10.78
CA GLN A 91 -2.26 6.11 -9.81
C GLN A 91 -3.33 7.08 -10.34
N ASP A 92 -2.97 8.05 -11.19
CA ASP A 92 -3.92 8.97 -11.80
C ASP A 92 -4.87 8.28 -12.80
N ILE A 93 -4.36 7.29 -13.54
CA ILE A 93 -5.16 6.47 -14.46
C ILE A 93 -6.16 5.59 -13.70
N ASN A 94 -5.75 5.08 -12.53
CA ASN A 94 -6.58 4.33 -11.58
C ASN A 94 -7.32 3.11 -12.17
N THR A 95 -6.69 2.41 -13.12
CA THR A 95 -7.14 1.07 -13.56
C THR A 95 -6.32 -0.02 -12.88
N ARG A 96 -6.90 -1.24 -12.73
CA ARG A 96 -6.18 -2.38 -12.13
C ARG A 96 -4.83 -2.65 -12.79
N GLU A 97 -4.77 -2.58 -14.12
CA GLU A 97 -3.52 -2.76 -14.87
C GLU A 97 -2.51 -1.64 -14.61
N SER A 98 -2.97 -0.39 -14.50
CA SER A 98 -2.07 0.73 -14.17
C SER A 98 -1.52 0.62 -12.75
N ILE A 99 -2.36 0.25 -11.78
CA ILE A 99 -1.92 0.06 -10.39
C ILE A 99 -0.95 -1.12 -10.30
N ALA A 100 -1.19 -2.23 -11.01
CA ALA A 100 -0.24 -3.34 -11.08
C ALA A 100 1.13 -2.88 -11.61
N LYS A 101 1.17 -2.10 -12.70
CA LYS A 101 2.42 -1.52 -13.22
C LYS A 101 3.11 -0.58 -12.22
N ALA A 102 2.34 0.15 -11.41
CA ALA A 102 2.92 0.97 -10.34
C ALA A 102 3.62 0.09 -9.30
N TYR A 103 3.00 -1.02 -8.89
CA TYR A 103 3.60 -1.99 -7.98
C TYR A 103 4.85 -2.65 -8.57
N ASP A 104 4.83 -3.03 -9.86
CA ASP A 104 6.00 -3.60 -10.54
C ASP A 104 7.21 -2.65 -10.48
N LEU A 105 7.01 -1.36 -10.77
CA LEU A 105 8.06 -0.35 -10.67
C LEU A 105 8.61 -0.19 -9.26
N LEU A 106 7.77 -0.35 -8.24
CA LEU A 106 8.19 -0.22 -6.84
C LEU A 106 8.95 -1.46 -6.36
N ALA A 107 8.56 -2.66 -6.80
CA ALA A 107 9.27 -3.88 -6.45
C ALA A 107 10.72 -3.89 -6.98
N GLU A 108 10.97 -3.23 -8.12
CA GLU A 108 12.30 -3.10 -8.72
C GLU A 108 13.15 -2.00 -8.07
N ASN A 109 12.55 -1.04 -7.36
CA ASN A 109 13.26 0.12 -6.80
C ASN A 109 12.94 0.32 -5.30
N HIS A 110 13.86 -0.16 -4.45
CA HIS A 110 13.69 -0.14 -3.01
C HIS A 110 13.69 1.27 -2.37
N ALA A 111 14.38 2.25 -2.96
CA ALA A 111 14.37 3.63 -2.45
C ALA A 111 12.99 4.26 -2.66
N VAL A 112 12.45 4.11 -3.88
CA VAL A 112 11.12 4.57 -4.28
C VAL A 112 10.03 3.82 -3.52
N LEU A 113 10.17 2.51 -3.32
CA LEU A 113 9.26 1.69 -2.51
C LEU A 113 9.02 2.31 -1.13
N LYS A 114 10.09 2.65 -0.42
CA LYS A 114 10.01 3.24 0.93
C LYS A 114 9.31 4.59 0.97
N LEU A 115 9.39 5.36 -0.11
CA LEU A 115 8.79 6.69 -0.17
C LEU A 115 7.33 6.65 -0.65
N ALA A 116 6.98 5.68 -1.50
CA ALA A 116 5.66 5.59 -2.13
C ALA A 116 4.70 4.63 -1.43
N THR A 117 5.16 3.87 -0.43
CA THR A 117 4.33 2.90 0.30
C THR A 117 4.27 3.20 1.79
N ILE A 118 3.22 2.68 2.44
CA ILE A 118 3.04 2.60 3.88
C ILE A 118 2.66 1.18 4.25
N SER A 119 2.73 0.84 5.53
CA SER A 119 2.21 -0.46 5.99
C SER A 119 0.69 -0.52 5.82
N LEU A 120 0.16 -1.71 5.57
CA LEU A 120 -1.29 -1.92 5.49
C LEU A 120 -1.96 -1.59 6.83
N LEU A 121 -1.28 -1.88 7.96
CA LEU A 121 -1.72 -1.49 9.29
C LEU A 121 -1.93 0.03 9.40
N GLU A 122 -0.93 0.82 9.02
CA GLU A 122 -1.00 2.29 9.05
C GLU A 122 -2.15 2.81 8.18
N ARG A 123 -2.35 2.24 6.99
CA ARG A 123 -3.48 2.61 6.14
C ARG A 123 -4.82 2.32 6.80
N ILE A 124 -4.97 1.17 7.45
CA ILE A 124 -6.21 0.79 8.16
C ILE A 124 -6.48 1.80 9.29
N ASP A 125 -5.46 2.18 10.05
CA ASP A 125 -5.58 3.14 11.14
C ASP A 125 -5.95 4.55 10.66
N LEU A 126 -5.37 5.00 9.54
CA LEU A 126 -5.73 6.26 8.90
C LEU A 126 -7.21 6.26 8.47
N SER A 127 -7.69 5.19 7.83
CA SER A 127 -9.09 5.07 7.40
C SER A 127 -10.04 5.13 8.59
N ARG A 128 -9.72 4.46 9.71
CA ARG A 128 -10.53 4.49 10.95
C ARG A 128 -10.56 5.86 11.61
N GLY A 129 -9.46 6.62 11.57
CA GLY A 129 -9.38 7.98 12.11
C GLY A 129 -10.30 8.97 11.40
N THR A 130 -10.48 8.81 10.09
CA THR A 130 -11.41 9.64 9.29
C THR A 130 -12.88 9.41 9.63
N ASP A 131 -13.28 8.18 9.96
CA ASP A 131 -14.67 7.82 10.21
C ASP A 131 -15.18 8.39 11.55
N GLN A 132 -14.32 8.46 12.58
CA GLN A 132 -14.68 9.03 13.89
C GLN A 132 -14.80 10.58 13.88
N GLY A 133 -14.37 11.25 12.82
CA GLY A 133 -14.44 12.72 12.69
C GLY A 133 -15.79 13.27 12.26
N LEU A 134 -16.69 12.44 11.73
CA LEU A 134 -17.96 12.89 11.13
C LEU A 134 -19.18 12.81 12.07
N ASP A 135 -19.06 12.20 13.26
CA ASP A 135 -20.19 12.02 14.19
C ASP A 135 -20.30 13.07 15.31
N ARG A 136 -19.43 14.11 15.32
CA ARG A 136 -19.44 15.17 16.36
C ARG A 136 -20.04 16.50 15.91
N GLY A 137 -20.93 16.48 14.92
CA GLY A 137 -21.43 17.70 14.29
C GLY A 137 -22.95 17.75 14.00
N SER A 138 -23.83 17.05 14.72
CA SER A 138 -25.28 17.12 14.47
C SER A 138 -26.16 16.81 15.68
N SER A 139 -26.08 17.61 16.75
CA SER A 139 -27.24 17.87 17.63
C SER A 139 -26.93 18.95 18.66
N ARG A 140 -27.13 20.21 18.27
CA ARG A 140 -27.46 21.32 19.17
C ARG A 140 -28.02 22.47 18.35
N ARG A 141 -29.35 22.50 18.24
CA ARG A 141 -30.26 23.59 17.84
C ARG A 141 -31.58 22.89 17.48
N ARG A 142 -32.71 23.09 18.15
CA ARG A 142 -33.21 24.12 19.06
C ARG A 142 -34.20 23.48 20.02
#